data_AF-A0A6A3A7V6-F1
#
_entry.id   AF-A0A6A3A7V6-F1
#
_cell.length_a   1.000
_cell.length_b   1.000
_cell.length_c   1.000
_cell.angle_alpha   90.00
_cell.angle_beta   90.00
_cell.angle_gamma   90.00
#
_symmetry.space_group_name_H-M   'P 1'
#
loop_
_entity.id
_entity.type
_entity.pdbx_description
1 polymer ?
#
loop_
_entity_poly.entity_id
_entity_poly.type
_entity_poly.pdbx_seq_one_letter_code
_entity_poly.pdbx_strand_id
1 'polypeptide(L)'
;MVAATLGMTLAGHRKKPRVCVGCMKSGPVLARKGVKYHEPEYWKFGEVEVGNKYFRHATGQLYAISKDLATYILINQNVPHKYVNEDVSLGAWFIGLDVEHVDDRRDCCGTHPDCEWKAQAGNICVASFDWRCSGICRSVERITEVHERCGEDKNALWSTNFTQGTKTYS
;
A
#
# COMPACT_ATOMS: atom_id res chain seq x y z
N MET A 1 12.43 2.68 0.62
CA MET A 1 11.62 3.01 -0.56
C MET A 1 12.55 3.05 -1.75
N VAL A 2 12.10 2.53 -2.89
CA VAL A 2 12.83 2.40 -4.15
C VAL A 2 12.15 3.32 -5.17
N ALA A 3 12.85 4.38 -5.56
CA ALA A 3 12.23 5.57 -6.12
C ALA A 3 11.99 5.48 -7.64
N ALA A 4 12.89 4.87 -8.40
CA ALA A 4 12.70 4.68 -9.84
C ALA A 4 11.60 3.67 -10.11
N THR A 5 11.58 2.56 -9.36
CA THR A 5 10.49 1.57 -9.44
C THR A 5 9.13 2.20 -9.08
N LEU A 6 9.05 3.00 -8.00
CA LEU A 6 7.84 3.76 -7.66
C LEU A 6 7.43 4.68 -8.81
N GLY A 7 8.36 5.47 -9.34
CA GLY A 7 8.08 6.41 -10.41
C GLY A 7 7.52 5.72 -11.67
N MET A 8 8.03 4.53 -12.01
CA MET A 8 7.51 3.73 -13.13
C MET A 8 6.08 3.24 -12.88
N THR A 9 5.79 2.75 -11.68
CA THR A 9 4.43 2.38 -11.28
C THR A 9 3.50 3.57 -11.43
N LEU A 10 3.83 4.71 -10.81
CA LEU A 10 2.97 5.89 -10.80
C LEU A 10 2.80 6.51 -12.20
N ALA A 11 3.83 6.48 -13.04
CA ALA A 11 3.76 6.97 -14.41
C ALA A 11 2.67 6.25 -15.24
N GLY A 12 2.47 4.95 -15.03
CA GLY A 12 1.43 4.16 -15.69
C GLY A 12 0.00 4.52 -15.25
N HIS A 13 -0.16 5.11 -14.06
CA HIS A 13 -1.48 5.46 -13.50
C HIS A 13 -1.76 6.97 -13.47
N ARG A 14 -0.79 7.81 -13.86
CA ARG A 14 -0.85 9.28 -13.71
C ARG A 14 -2.06 9.97 -14.36
N LYS A 15 -2.64 9.37 -15.40
CA LYS A 15 -3.79 9.91 -16.14
C LYS A 15 -5.13 9.39 -15.62
N LYS A 16 -5.13 8.47 -14.64
CA LYS A 16 -6.35 7.87 -14.09
C LYS A 16 -6.92 8.77 -12.99
N PRO A 17 -8.18 9.24 -13.11
CA PRO A 17 -8.75 10.22 -12.18
C PRO A 17 -9.15 9.61 -10.83
N ARG A 18 -9.50 8.32 -10.78
CA ARG A 18 -9.99 7.64 -9.58
C ARG A 18 -9.24 6.33 -9.37
N VAL A 19 -7.99 6.42 -8.95
CA VAL A 19 -7.13 5.25 -8.74
C VAL A 19 -6.49 5.27 -7.36
N CYS A 20 -6.49 4.11 -6.72
CA CYS A 20 -5.68 3.80 -5.55
C CYS A 20 -4.71 2.68 -5.92
N VAL A 21 -3.42 2.93 -5.77
CA VAL A 21 -2.33 1.98 -6.06
C VAL A 21 -1.64 1.61 -4.77
N GLY A 22 -1.36 0.33 -4.57
CA GLY A 22 -0.64 -0.15 -3.40
C GLY A 22 -0.69 -1.68 -3.30
N CYS A 23 -0.24 -2.20 -2.15
CA CYS A 23 -0.43 -3.61 -1.83
C CYS A 23 -1.87 -3.87 -1.36
N MET A 24 -2.72 -4.40 -2.24
CA MET A 24 -4.14 -4.57 -1.94
C MET A 24 -4.39 -5.83 -1.10
N LYS A 25 -4.98 -5.66 0.07
CA LYS A 25 -5.32 -6.76 0.99
C LYS A 25 -6.79 -6.75 1.35
N SER A 26 -7.25 -7.91 1.81
CA SER A 26 -8.49 -8.12 2.55
C SER A 26 -8.19 -9.19 3.59
N GLY A 27 -8.67 -9.02 4.81
CA GLY A 27 -8.29 -9.91 5.91
C GLY A 27 -9.28 -9.82 7.06
N PRO A 28 -9.14 -10.71 8.06
CA PRO A 28 -10.02 -10.72 9.21
C PRO A 28 -9.96 -9.40 9.96
N VAL A 29 -11.11 -8.95 10.45
CA VAL A 29 -11.20 -7.77 11.30
C VAL A 29 -10.61 -8.08 12.68
N LEU A 30 -9.90 -7.13 13.27
CA LEU A 30 -9.31 -7.29 14.59
C LEU A 30 -10.37 -7.05 15.67
N ALA A 31 -11.35 -7.95 15.78
CA ALA A 31 -12.51 -7.82 16.69
C ALA A 31 -12.20 -8.21 18.15
N ARG A 32 -11.07 -8.89 18.40
CA ARG A 32 -10.71 -9.36 19.76
C ARG A 32 -10.13 -8.23 20.59
N LYS A 33 -10.74 -7.92 21.74
CA LYS A 33 -10.18 -6.96 22.71
C LYS A 33 -8.78 -7.36 23.18
N GLY A 34 -7.91 -6.37 23.38
CA GLY A 34 -6.55 -6.57 23.89
C GLY A 34 -5.47 -6.86 22.83
N VAL A 35 -5.84 -6.97 21.55
CA VAL A 35 -4.85 -7.01 20.45
C VAL A 35 -4.49 -5.61 19.98
N LYS A 36 -3.28 -5.44 19.44
CA LYS A 36 -2.86 -4.20 18.78
C LYS A 36 -3.85 -3.90 17.63
N TYR A 37 -4.33 -2.67 17.56
CA TYR A 37 -5.30 -2.21 16.55
C TYR A 37 -6.68 -2.89 16.61
N HIS A 38 -7.14 -3.31 17.80
CA HIS A 38 -8.52 -3.75 18.00
C HIS A 38 -9.52 -2.70 17.45
N GLU A 39 -10.39 -3.12 16.55
CA GLU A 39 -11.40 -2.27 15.92
C GLU A 39 -12.70 -2.33 16.74
N PRO A 40 -13.05 -1.29 17.53
CA PRO A 40 -14.25 -1.29 18.36
C PRO A 40 -15.54 -1.40 17.55
N GLU A 41 -15.54 -0.94 16.30
CA GLU A 41 -16.69 -0.98 15.40
C GLU A 41 -16.62 -2.16 14.43
N TYR A 42 -16.00 -3.28 14.85
CA TYR A 42 -15.81 -4.48 14.02
C TYR A 42 -17.10 -5.02 13.39
N TRP A 43 -18.26 -4.77 14.02
CA TRP A 43 -19.58 -5.20 13.57
C TRP A 43 -20.03 -4.49 12.27
N LYS A 44 -19.43 -3.34 11.92
CA LYS A 44 -19.71 -2.64 10.65
C LYS A 44 -19.16 -3.36 9.42
N PHE A 45 -18.28 -4.35 9.62
CA PHE A 45 -17.61 -5.12 8.56
C PHE A 45 -18.27 -6.49 8.30
N GLY A 46 -19.52 -6.64 8.74
CA GLY A 46 -20.26 -7.90 8.67
C GLY A 46 -20.22 -8.70 9.98
N GLU A 47 -20.90 -9.84 9.96
CA GLU A 47 -21.11 -10.68 11.14
C GLU A 47 -19.84 -11.44 11.53
N VAL A 48 -19.57 -11.49 12.84
CA VAL A 48 -18.40 -12.20 13.38
C VAL A 48 -18.51 -13.71 13.17
N GLU A 49 -19.73 -14.26 13.25
CA GLU A 49 -20.00 -15.69 13.12
C GLU A 49 -19.62 -16.23 11.74
N VAL A 50 -19.80 -15.41 10.70
CA VAL A 50 -19.43 -15.72 9.31
C VAL A 50 -17.94 -15.41 9.02
N GLY A 51 -17.25 -14.78 9.97
CA GLY A 51 -15.86 -14.34 9.83
C GLY A 51 -15.76 -13.01 9.09
N ASN A 52 -16.11 -11.93 9.77
CA ASN A 52 -16.02 -10.56 9.24
C ASN A 52 -14.62 -10.24 8.69
N LYS A 53 -14.60 -9.55 7.55
CA LYS A 53 -13.37 -9.15 6.85
C LYS A 53 -13.41 -7.67 6.53
N TYR A 54 -12.26 -7.01 6.62
CA TYR A 54 -12.11 -5.69 6.04
C TYR A 54 -12.39 -5.76 4.54
N PHE A 55 -13.04 -4.72 4.00
CA PHE A 55 -13.13 -4.51 2.55
C PHE A 55 -11.73 -4.44 1.94
N ARG A 56 -11.64 -4.65 0.63
CA ARG A 56 -10.35 -4.57 -0.07
C ARG A 56 -9.80 -3.14 0.01
N HIS A 57 -8.57 -2.99 0.51
CA HIS A 57 -7.89 -1.70 0.66
C HIS A 57 -6.37 -1.87 0.48
N ALA A 58 -5.67 -0.77 0.18
CA ALA A 58 -4.22 -0.74 0.12
C ALA A 58 -3.63 -0.77 1.53
N THR A 59 -2.54 -1.51 1.75
CA THR A 59 -1.91 -1.64 3.07
C THR A 59 -1.11 -0.39 3.43
N GLY A 60 -1.11 -0.01 4.72
CA GLY A 60 -0.52 1.26 5.20
C GLY A 60 1.00 1.48 5.07
N GLN A 61 1.77 0.57 4.47
CA GLN A 61 3.21 0.83 4.25
C GLN A 61 3.46 1.87 3.18
N LEU A 62 2.74 1.74 2.06
CA LEU A 62 2.77 2.68 0.97
C LEU A 62 1.53 2.48 0.11
N TYR A 63 0.88 3.59 -0.22
CA TYR A 63 -0.15 3.67 -1.21
C TYR A 63 -0.08 5.02 -1.92
N ALA A 64 -0.58 5.07 -3.14
CA ALA A 64 -0.76 6.29 -3.90
C ALA A 64 -2.22 6.43 -4.31
N ILE A 65 -2.71 7.66 -4.31
CA ILE A 65 -4.06 8.00 -4.74
C ILE A 65 -3.99 9.10 -5.80
N SER A 66 -4.92 9.11 -6.73
CA SER A 66 -5.00 10.17 -7.73
C SER A 66 -5.24 11.54 -7.09
N LYS A 67 -4.82 12.59 -7.80
CA LYS A 67 -5.06 13.98 -7.41
C LYS A 67 -6.55 14.26 -7.16
N ASP A 68 -7.44 13.73 -8.00
CA ASP A 68 -8.86 14.02 -7.89
C ASP A 68 -9.47 13.36 -6.64
N LEU A 69 -9.02 12.13 -6.28
CA LEU A 69 -9.42 11.50 -5.02
C LEU A 69 -8.90 12.27 -3.80
N ALA A 70 -7.63 12.68 -3.82
CA ALA A 70 -7.06 13.49 -2.75
C ALA A 70 -7.82 14.82 -2.59
N THR A 71 -8.18 15.46 -3.70
CA THR A 71 -8.96 16.71 -3.72
C THR A 71 -10.37 16.49 -3.16
N TYR A 72 -11.03 15.39 -3.56
CA TYR A 72 -12.35 15.04 -3.03
C TYR A 72 -12.32 14.81 -1.51
N ILE A 73 -11.33 14.06 -1.01
CA ILE A 73 -11.14 13.83 0.42
C ILE A 73 -10.93 15.17 1.15
N LEU A 74 -10.08 16.04 0.61
CA LEU A 74 -9.79 17.35 1.21
C LEU A 74 -11.04 18.23 1.34
N ILE A 75 -11.82 18.35 0.26
CA ILE A 75 -13.06 19.15 0.24
C ILE A 75 -14.06 18.61 1.26
N ASN A 76 -14.15 17.28 1.40
CA ASN A 76 -15.13 16.63 2.25
C ASN A 76 -14.58 16.21 3.62
N GLN A 77 -13.40 16.65 4.04
CA GLN A 77 -12.62 16.08 5.16
C GLN A 77 -13.35 15.87 6.51
N ASN A 78 -14.47 16.56 6.74
CA ASN A 78 -15.28 16.45 7.96
C ASN A 78 -16.36 15.36 7.90
N VAL A 79 -16.58 14.74 6.74
CA VAL A 79 -17.61 13.69 6.53
C VAL A 79 -17.05 12.27 6.70
N PRO A 80 -15.86 11.92 6.17
CA PRO A 80 -15.38 10.55 6.18
C PRO A 80 -15.12 10.01 7.59
N HIS A 81 -15.67 8.82 7.87
CA HIS A 81 -15.46 8.12 9.13
C HIS A 81 -14.04 7.59 9.26
N LYS A 82 -13.45 7.66 10.46
CA LYS A 82 -12.11 7.15 10.75
C LYS A 82 -12.22 5.88 11.60
N TYR A 83 -11.63 4.81 11.11
CA TYR A 83 -11.40 3.55 11.82
C TYR A 83 -10.05 3.58 12.54
N VAL A 84 -9.76 2.56 13.35
CA VAL A 84 -8.52 2.50 14.15
C VAL A 84 -7.26 2.46 13.29
N ASN A 85 -7.35 1.84 12.11
CA ASN A 85 -6.25 1.79 11.16
C ASN A 85 -6.45 2.84 10.05
N GLU A 86 -5.40 3.59 9.70
CA GLU A 86 -5.53 4.64 8.68
C GLU A 86 -5.76 4.06 7.27
N ASP A 87 -5.17 2.91 6.99
CA ASP A 87 -5.29 2.21 5.70
C ASP A 87 -6.71 1.66 5.48
N VAL A 88 -7.35 1.17 6.54
CA VAL A 88 -8.78 0.82 6.57
C VAL A 88 -9.62 2.08 6.39
N SER A 89 -9.35 3.15 7.13
CA SER A 89 -10.10 4.42 6.98
C SER A 89 -10.11 4.91 5.54
N LEU A 90 -8.93 4.97 4.91
CA LEU A 90 -8.80 5.38 3.53
C LEU A 90 -9.60 4.49 2.57
N GLY A 91 -9.51 3.16 2.70
CA GLY A 91 -10.26 2.25 1.85
C GLY A 91 -11.78 2.38 2.03
N ALA A 92 -12.26 2.70 3.24
CA ALA A 92 -13.69 2.91 3.48
C ALA A 92 -14.22 4.10 2.69
N TRP A 93 -13.42 5.16 2.58
CA TRP A 93 -13.80 6.38 1.85
C TRP A 93 -13.95 6.11 0.36
N PHE A 94 -13.32 5.06 -0.17
CA PHE A 94 -13.34 4.69 -1.59
C PHE A 94 -14.53 3.83 -2.00
N ILE A 95 -15.20 3.16 -1.06
CA ILE A 95 -16.31 2.23 -1.36
C ILE A 95 -17.42 2.93 -2.17
N GLY A 96 -17.72 4.20 -1.84
CA GLY A 96 -18.74 4.99 -2.52
C GLY A 96 -18.27 5.81 -3.72
N LEU A 97 -16.98 5.75 -4.08
CA LEU A 97 -16.38 6.66 -5.07
C LEU A 97 -15.98 5.99 -6.40
N ASP A 98 -16.28 4.69 -6.56
CA ASP A 98 -15.98 3.92 -7.77
C ASP A 98 -14.48 4.07 -8.15
N VAL A 99 -13.63 3.72 -7.18
CA VAL A 99 -12.17 3.79 -7.28
C VAL A 99 -11.59 2.52 -7.88
N GLU A 100 -10.72 2.67 -8.88
CA GLU A 100 -9.90 1.58 -9.39
C GLU A 100 -8.83 1.21 -8.34
N HIS A 101 -8.87 -0.04 -7.87
CA HIS A 101 -7.88 -0.58 -6.95
C HIS A 101 -6.81 -1.35 -7.73
N VAL A 102 -5.61 -0.81 -7.80
CA VAL A 102 -4.45 -1.43 -8.44
C VAL A 102 -3.61 -2.15 -7.39
N ASP A 103 -3.56 -3.49 -7.49
CA ASP A 103 -2.75 -4.36 -6.65
C ASP A 103 -1.33 -4.51 -7.23
N ASP A 104 -0.42 -3.61 -6.88
CA ASP A 104 0.98 -3.73 -7.28
C ASP A 104 1.74 -4.59 -6.28
N ARG A 105 2.10 -5.81 -6.70
CA ARG A 105 2.80 -6.79 -5.85
C ARG A 105 4.21 -6.37 -5.45
N ARG A 106 4.76 -5.33 -6.07
CA ARG A 106 6.02 -4.69 -5.68
C ARG A 106 5.87 -3.80 -4.44
N ASP A 107 4.65 -3.43 -4.07
CA ASP A 107 4.33 -2.78 -2.79
C ASP A 107 4.11 -3.81 -1.67
N CYS A 108 3.94 -5.09 -2.01
CA CYS A 108 3.67 -6.18 -1.07
C CYS A 108 4.95 -6.89 -0.62
N CYS A 109 5.92 -6.21 -0.01
CA CYS A 109 7.20 -6.85 0.33
C CYS A 109 7.56 -6.81 1.81
N GLY A 110 7.85 -7.99 2.36
CA GLY A 110 8.67 -8.09 3.56
C GLY A 110 10.08 -7.52 3.32
N THR A 111 10.85 -7.28 4.39
CA THR A 111 12.30 -7.06 4.25
C THR A 111 13.00 -8.38 3.88
N HIS A 112 14.10 -8.74 4.56
CA HIS A 112 14.81 -9.98 4.31
C HIS A 112 13.97 -11.20 4.76
N PRO A 113 13.91 -12.29 3.97
CA PRO A 113 14.55 -12.49 2.65
C PRO A 113 13.67 -12.12 1.43
N ASP A 114 12.41 -11.69 1.66
CA ASP A 114 11.41 -11.48 0.61
C ASP A 114 11.82 -10.45 -0.44
N CYS A 115 12.32 -9.29 0.00
CA CYS A 115 12.72 -8.22 -0.93
C CYS A 115 13.84 -8.67 -1.89
N GLU A 116 14.80 -9.47 -1.39
CA GLU A 116 15.96 -9.94 -2.15
C GLU A 116 15.52 -10.98 -3.19
N TRP A 117 14.69 -11.94 -2.78
CA TRP A 117 14.14 -12.94 -3.70
C TRP A 117 13.28 -12.32 -4.79
N LYS A 118 12.47 -11.32 -4.45
CA LYS A 118 11.66 -10.59 -5.43
C LYS A 118 12.53 -9.79 -6.40
N ALA A 119 13.59 -9.15 -5.91
CA ALA A 119 14.55 -8.46 -6.76
C ALA A 119 15.26 -9.43 -7.74
N GLN A 120 15.68 -10.61 -7.27
CA GLN A 120 16.27 -11.65 -8.12
C GLN A 120 15.30 -12.14 -9.21
N ALA A 121 14.00 -12.16 -8.93
CA ALA A 121 12.95 -12.47 -9.88
C ALA A 121 12.55 -11.30 -10.81
N GLY A 122 13.26 -10.16 -10.75
CA GLY A 122 12.97 -8.95 -11.54
C GLY A 122 11.80 -8.11 -11.03
N ASN A 123 11.24 -8.44 -9.86
CA ASN A 123 10.14 -7.73 -9.21
C ASN A 123 10.66 -6.88 -8.05
N ILE A 124 11.51 -5.90 -8.35
CA ILE A 124 12.09 -5.02 -7.32
C ILE A 124 10.97 -4.39 -6.50
N CYS A 125 11.11 -4.48 -5.17
CA CYS A 125 10.13 -3.96 -4.23
C CYS A 125 10.20 -2.43 -4.15
N VAL A 126 9.05 -1.79 -4.21
CA VAL A 126 8.92 -0.33 -4.05
C VAL A 126 9.16 0.07 -2.58
N ALA A 127 8.63 -0.73 -1.66
CA ALA A 127 8.80 -0.55 -0.23
C ALA A 127 8.97 -1.92 0.44
N SER A 128 9.69 -1.95 1.56
CA SER A 128 9.92 -3.15 2.36
C SER A 128 9.57 -2.86 3.81
N PHE A 129 9.04 -3.84 4.53
CA PHE A 129 8.66 -3.68 5.93
C PHE A 129 8.72 -5.00 6.71
N ASP A 130 8.76 -4.89 8.04
CA ASP A 130 8.67 -6.01 8.95
C ASP A 130 7.27 -6.04 9.59
N TRP A 131 6.53 -7.13 9.35
CA TRP A 131 5.20 -7.33 9.92
C TRP A 131 5.16 -7.19 11.45
N ARG A 132 6.23 -7.63 12.13
CA ARG A 132 6.30 -7.69 13.60
C ARG A 132 6.17 -6.32 14.28
N CYS A 133 6.69 -5.26 13.67
CA CYS A 133 6.72 -3.92 14.27
C CYS A 133 5.94 -2.89 13.45
N SER A 134 5.25 -3.30 12.38
CA SER A 134 4.49 -2.40 11.51
C SER A 134 5.38 -1.32 10.87
N GLY A 135 6.56 -1.71 10.40
CA GLY A 135 7.60 -0.82 9.87
C GLY A 135 8.95 -1.56 9.77
N ILE A 136 10.08 -0.85 9.71
CA ILE A 136 11.40 -1.49 9.84
C ILE A 136 11.73 -1.63 11.32
N CYS A 137 11.91 -2.86 11.81
CA CYS A 137 12.23 -3.08 13.22
C CYS A 137 13.66 -2.63 13.48
N ARG A 138 13.92 -1.92 14.59
CA ARG A 138 15.25 -1.34 14.89
C ARG A 138 15.75 -0.51 13.71
N SER A 139 14.90 0.43 13.26
CA SER A 139 15.12 1.18 12.03
C SER A 139 16.42 1.98 12.05
N VAL A 140 16.79 2.56 13.19
CA VAL A 140 18.04 3.33 13.34
C VAL A 140 19.25 2.46 13.00
N GLU A 141 19.26 1.21 13.45
CA GLU A 141 20.37 0.29 13.23
C GLU A 141 20.29 -0.42 11.87
N ARG A 142 19.08 -0.67 11.36
CA ARG A 142 18.86 -1.56 10.20
C ARG A 142 18.57 -0.86 8.89
N ILE A 143 18.22 0.42 8.88
CA ILE A 143 17.78 1.07 7.64
C ILE A 143 18.86 1.04 6.55
N THR A 144 20.13 1.16 6.93
CA THR A 144 21.27 1.06 5.99
C THR A 144 21.35 -0.33 5.37
N GLU A 145 21.33 -1.39 6.20
CA GLU A 145 21.34 -2.78 5.74
C GLU A 145 20.15 -3.09 4.81
N VAL A 146 18.96 -2.65 5.20
CA VAL A 146 17.73 -2.86 4.40
C VAL A 146 17.84 -2.13 3.07
N HIS A 147 18.41 -0.92 3.05
CA HIS A 147 18.62 -0.18 1.81
C HIS A 147 19.63 -0.87 0.89
N GLU A 148 20.72 -1.42 1.42
CA GLU A 148 21.72 -2.16 0.63
C GLU A 148 21.15 -3.44 0.02
N ARG A 149 20.30 -4.16 0.76
CA ARG A 149 19.72 -5.44 0.31
C ARG A 149 18.48 -5.30 -0.56
N CYS A 150 17.59 -4.37 -0.21
CA CYS A 150 16.28 -4.22 -0.84
C CYS A 150 16.22 -3.01 -1.79
N GLY A 151 17.29 -2.24 -1.92
CA GLY A 151 17.37 -1.07 -2.79
C GLY A 151 17.49 -1.42 -4.27
N GLU A 152 17.30 -0.40 -5.12
CA GLU A 152 17.66 -0.47 -6.54
C GLU A 152 19.09 0.03 -6.77
N ASP A 153 19.58 -0.16 -7.99
CA ASP A 153 20.86 0.42 -8.42
C ASP A 153 20.89 1.94 -8.19
N LYS A 154 22.04 2.47 -7.76
CA LYS A 154 22.21 3.90 -7.45
C LYS A 154 21.87 4.83 -8.63
N ASN A 155 21.97 4.34 -9.86
CA ASN A 155 21.66 5.09 -11.08
C ASN A 155 20.27 4.81 -11.63
N ALA A 156 19.46 3.94 -11.00
CA ALA A 156 18.15 3.55 -11.49
C ALA A 156 17.24 4.75 -11.78
N LEU A 157 17.25 5.76 -10.90
CA LEU A 157 16.47 6.99 -11.10
C LEU A 157 16.84 7.75 -12.38
N TRP A 158 18.12 7.79 -12.71
CA TRP A 158 18.65 8.55 -13.85
C TRP A 158 18.53 7.78 -15.17
N SER A 159 18.56 6.45 -15.11
CA SER A 159 18.44 5.58 -16.28
C SER A 159 17.00 5.25 -16.66
N THR A 160 16.04 5.52 -15.77
CA THR A 160 14.63 5.18 -15.96
C THR A 160 13.89 6.22 -16.79
N ASN A 161 13.17 5.77 -17.83
CA ASN A 161 12.31 6.63 -18.64
C ASN A 161 10.83 6.52 -18.24
N PHE A 162 10.35 7.50 -17.47
CA PHE A 162 8.97 7.56 -16.96
C PHE A 162 7.91 7.91 -18.03
N THR A 163 8.28 8.03 -19.31
CA THR A 163 7.32 8.38 -20.39
C THR A 163 6.59 7.18 -20.99
N GLN A 164 7.08 5.93 -20.79
CA GLN A 164 6.46 4.70 -21.30
C GLN A 164 5.48 4.08 -20.29
N GLY A 165 4.36 4.74 -20.06
CA GLY A 165 3.29 4.27 -19.18
C GLY A 165 2.14 3.58 -19.90
N THR A 166 2.40 2.63 -20.82
CA THR A 166 1.36 1.68 -21.32
C THR A 166 2.03 0.44 -21.91
N LYS A 167 2.31 -0.57 -21.09
CA LYS A 167 2.25 -1.96 -21.57
C LYS A 167 0.86 -2.46 -21.24
N THR A 168 -0.05 -2.36 -22.20
CA THR A 168 -1.31 -3.12 -22.18
C THR A 168 -0.95 -4.60 -22.26
N TYR A 169 -1.10 -5.32 -21.17
CA TYR A 169 -1.22 -6.78 -21.25
C TYR A 169 -2.64 -7.06 -21.74
N SER A 170 -2.72 -7.44 -23.02
CA SER A 170 -3.89 -8.04 -23.68
C SER A 170 -4.16 -9.44 -23.16
#